data_AF-A0AAD7H6X6-F1
#
_entry.id   AF-A0AAD7H6X6-F1
#
_cell.length_a   1.000
_cell.length_b   1.000
_cell.length_c   1.000
_cell.angle_alpha   90.00
_cell.angle_beta   90.00
_cell.angle_gamma   90.00
#
_symmetry.space_group_name_H-M   'P 1'
#
loop_
_entity.id
_entity.type
_entity.pdbx_description
1 polymer ?
#
loop_
_entity_poly.entity_id
_entity_poly.type
_entity_poly.pdbx_seq_one_letter_code
_entity_poly.pdbx_strand_id
1 'polypeptide(L)'
;MSTTPLELQLTQFSLLPSLFQASAKDAADGSTRALMRICEIVSDCTDLPTLRLFLPVPYAVLQRAQMAPTDELNSEALSPTEDTLSSVYTALQILKLIRQIPAHIVLHMWPLMWKWIHFLMLYPSPLPYPAPLEDTICYSLAAVVFPLHSGHLSDSILYPADPAVCAVVEATVGVQLLFSRAWLSSLARGDIIRVYPTSFFIMRLRSTSLRLDEWIEGAGGTQWHLASFIVKLLDFLSPQLLQAEMPFRGAIIFIGMIIQEEELFLTLLKCGLFGALTRMLNALLTENIGYDIEFHLQLTLTILSHISRNMPMVERWIVEGLKARLLPALMSVAQRKEPYLTSNIVRALTSSLIHHSVAKQIDISVREVLPTIPIVAAPHKQDEVAKDLRLFLPHVLERLQVLSDYDNGNSISSQACDNMKCGIILPKSQLRRCSQCTKRYYCSETCQVLDWRDDGHRTVCKALKQSKLDFGSPTERGFMRAVLDSDFKRSRAKLFRRQVMHMYENPDTEFFCVYDFKVIPHSFGVYTLGKLPCTDPVWADFVARARRSGGRMEIHLMNVPDGTVDKVADGSSGRGKIFPLRSSRADIHVGLRAIAKRLPPGVAPVEKMQKQIDEEVSALLKATQDVVQIHCA
;
A
#
# COMPACT_ATOMS: atom_id res chain seq x y z
N MET A 1 46.38 16.67 16.76
CA MET A 1 45.86 16.82 18.13
C MET A 1 44.78 17.89 18.07
N SER A 2 43.50 17.51 18.08
CA SER A 2 42.45 18.54 18.18
C SER A 2 42.52 19.13 19.58
N THR A 3 42.57 20.46 19.66
CA THR A 3 42.49 21.17 20.94
C THR A 3 41.09 20.96 21.51
N THR A 4 40.98 20.44 22.73
CA THR A 4 39.70 20.34 23.45
C THR A 4 39.03 21.72 23.46
N PRO A 5 37.77 21.84 22.98
CA PRO A 5 37.00 23.08 23.04
C PRO A 5 37.02 23.69 24.43
N LEU A 6 37.07 25.02 24.53
CA LEU A 6 37.21 25.74 25.79
C LEU A 6 36.08 25.39 26.78
N GLU A 7 34.89 25.18 26.25
CA GLU A 7 33.65 24.81 26.96
C GLU A 7 33.71 23.41 27.58
N LEU A 8 34.64 22.55 27.15
CA LEU A 8 34.85 21.21 27.69
C LEU A 8 36.04 21.14 28.64
N GLN A 9 36.75 22.24 28.86
CA GLN A 9 37.89 22.28 29.76
C GLN A 9 37.43 22.38 31.22
N LEU A 10 38.09 21.64 32.12
CA LEU A 10 37.79 21.67 33.56
C LEU A 10 38.00 23.07 34.19
N THR A 11 38.76 23.94 33.54
CA THR A 11 38.92 25.35 33.94
C THR A 11 37.59 26.11 33.95
N GLN A 12 36.59 25.67 33.17
CA GLN A 12 35.25 26.26 33.20
C GLN A 12 34.54 26.11 34.55
N PHE A 13 34.97 25.18 35.41
CA PHE A 13 34.39 25.03 36.75
C PHE A 13 34.60 26.24 37.64
N SER A 14 35.60 27.09 37.39
CA SER A 14 35.75 28.34 38.15
C SER A 14 34.61 29.33 37.92
N LEU A 15 33.85 29.15 36.84
CA LEU A 15 32.68 29.97 36.50
C LEU A 15 31.38 29.45 37.13
N LEU A 16 31.37 28.22 37.65
CA LEU A 16 30.23 27.69 38.40
C LEU A 16 30.10 28.41 39.75
N PRO A 17 28.88 28.54 40.30
CA PRO A 17 28.69 28.93 41.70
C PRO A 17 29.57 28.08 42.63
N SER A 18 30.22 28.73 43.61
CA SER A 18 31.20 28.10 44.51
C SER A 18 30.69 26.81 45.18
N LEU A 19 29.39 26.77 45.49
CA LEU A 19 28.66 25.61 46.01
C LEU A 19 28.79 24.35 45.13
N PHE A 20 28.92 24.50 43.81
CA PHE A 20 28.91 23.39 42.86
C PHE A 20 30.31 22.99 42.39
N GLN A 21 31.31 23.86 42.53
CA GLN A 21 32.66 23.64 41.98
C GLN A 21 33.31 22.35 42.49
N ALA A 22 33.25 22.09 43.80
CA ALA A 22 33.79 20.88 44.40
C ALA A 22 33.07 19.62 43.88
N SER A 23 31.74 19.65 43.81
CA SER A 23 30.96 18.52 43.31
C SER A 23 31.20 18.27 41.82
N ALA A 24 31.36 19.32 41.01
CA ALA A 24 31.67 19.19 39.58
C ALA A 24 33.06 18.59 39.36
N LYS A 25 34.05 19.00 40.16
CA LYS A 25 35.40 18.43 40.13
C LYS A 25 35.39 16.95 40.54
N ASP A 26 34.78 16.62 41.68
CA ASP A 26 34.68 15.24 42.15
C ASP A 26 33.91 14.35 41.15
N ALA A 27 32.88 14.89 40.49
CA ALA A 27 32.11 14.20 39.45
C ALA A 27 32.94 13.96 38.19
N ALA A 28 33.70 14.97 37.72
CA ALA A 28 34.65 14.82 36.63
C ALA A 28 35.78 13.83 36.98
N ASP A 29 36.04 13.67 38.28
CA ASP A 29 36.96 12.68 38.83
C ASP A 29 36.37 11.25 38.94
N GLY A 30 35.12 11.04 38.50
CA GLY A 30 34.47 9.74 38.47
C GLY A 30 33.76 9.35 39.76
N SER A 31 33.52 10.29 40.67
CA SER A 31 32.70 10.03 41.87
C SER A 31 31.23 9.89 41.50
N THR A 32 30.68 8.67 41.55
CA THR A 32 29.27 8.37 41.27
C THR A 32 28.32 9.21 42.12
N ARG A 33 28.64 9.41 43.41
CA ARG A 33 27.83 10.24 44.32
C ARG A 33 27.81 11.71 43.88
N ALA A 34 28.95 12.24 43.46
CA ALA A 34 29.03 13.61 42.96
C ALA A 34 28.29 13.75 41.62
N LEU A 35 28.38 12.75 40.73
CA LEU A 35 27.63 12.71 39.47
C LEU A 35 26.11 12.72 39.69
N MET A 36 25.59 11.93 40.63
CA MET A 36 24.17 11.94 40.98
C MET A 36 23.72 13.32 41.47
N ARG A 37 24.52 13.96 42.34
CA ARG A 37 24.26 15.32 42.81
C ARG A 37 24.27 16.34 41.68
N ILE A 38 25.21 16.23 40.74
CA ILE A 38 25.25 17.10 39.55
C ILE A 38 24.01 16.86 38.68
N CYS A 39 23.57 15.61 38.50
CA CYS A 39 22.37 15.28 37.76
C CYS A 39 21.12 15.97 38.37
N GLU A 40 20.97 15.95 39.70
CA GLU A 40 19.90 16.66 40.43
C GLU A 40 19.99 18.19 40.24
N ILE A 41 21.20 18.77 40.35
CA ILE A 41 21.41 20.20 40.12
C ILE A 41 21.02 20.60 38.69
N VAL A 42 21.44 19.80 37.71
CA VAL A 42 21.17 20.05 36.29
C VAL A 42 19.67 19.85 35.99
N SER A 43 18.97 18.93 36.65
CA SER A 43 17.51 18.77 36.47
C SER A 43 16.71 19.97 36.98
N ASP A 44 17.17 20.60 38.05
CA ASP A 44 16.50 21.74 38.68
C ASP A 44 16.91 23.10 38.08
N CYS A 45 18.00 23.15 37.32
CA CYS A 45 18.53 24.37 36.74
C CYS A 45 17.80 24.74 35.44
N THR A 46 17.26 25.97 35.39
CA THR A 46 16.61 26.53 34.20
C THR A 46 17.49 27.50 33.42
N ASP A 47 18.62 27.94 33.99
CA ASP A 47 19.54 28.89 33.37
C ASP A 47 20.48 28.18 32.39
N LEU A 48 20.27 28.46 31.10
CA LEU A 48 20.99 27.77 30.03
C LEU A 48 22.52 28.03 30.03
N PRO A 49 23.01 29.27 30.22
CA PRO A 49 24.44 29.52 30.41
C PRO A 49 25.05 28.69 31.54
N THR A 50 24.38 28.62 32.70
CA THR A 50 24.83 27.80 33.84
C THR A 50 24.83 26.31 33.51
N LEU A 51 23.80 25.80 32.84
CA LEU A 51 23.75 24.40 32.38
C LEU A 51 24.95 24.03 31.49
N ARG A 52 25.38 24.94 30.61
CA ARG A 52 26.55 24.71 29.72
C ARG A 52 27.86 24.60 30.49
N LEU A 53 27.99 25.25 31.65
CA LEU A 53 29.20 25.16 32.49
C LEU A 53 29.40 23.75 33.09
N PHE A 54 28.37 22.89 33.05
CA PHE A 54 28.48 21.49 33.47
C PHE A 54 28.96 20.54 32.36
N LEU A 55 29.06 20.97 31.09
CA LEU A 55 29.54 20.13 29.97
C LEU A 55 30.92 19.45 30.17
N PRO A 56 31.90 20.05 30.88
CA PRO A 56 33.16 19.38 31.15
C PRO A 56 33.01 18.11 32.02
N VAL A 57 31.96 18.00 32.84
CA VAL A 57 31.71 16.83 33.70
C VAL A 57 31.48 15.57 32.87
N PRO A 58 30.42 15.47 32.03
CA PRO A 58 30.19 14.28 31.22
C PRO A 58 31.32 14.04 30.21
N TYR A 59 31.97 15.09 29.69
CA TYR A 59 33.13 14.93 28.81
C TYR A 59 34.30 14.22 29.52
N ALA A 60 34.68 14.67 30.72
CA ALA A 60 35.76 14.06 31.49
C ALA A 60 35.46 12.61 31.87
N VAL A 61 34.22 12.31 32.26
CA VAL A 61 33.78 10.94 32.57
C VAL A 61 33.89 10.02 31.34
N LEU A 62 33.32 10.44 30.21
CA LEU A 62 33.33 9.64 28.98
C LEU A 62 34.76 9.43 28.45
N GLN A 63 35.64 10.42 28.61
CA GLN A 63 37.06 10.35 28.22
C GLN A 63 37.88 9.45 29.15
N ARG A 64 37.69 9.57 30.48
CA ARG A 64 38.46 8.83 31.50
C ARG A 64 38.21 7.34 31.46
N ALA A 65 36.96 6.95 31.19
CA ALA A 65 36.55 5.57 31.28
C ALA A 65 37.19 4.64 30.21
N GLN A 66 38.17 5.13 29.42
CA GLN A 66 39.04 4.43 28.47
C GLN A 66 38.64 2.97 28.21
N MET A 67 37.64 2.78 27.36
CA MET A 67 37.41 1.46 26.79
C MET A 67 38.63 1.07 25.96
N ALA A 68 39.08 -0.19 26.05
CA ALA A 68 40.01 -0.73 25.06
C ALA A 68 39.43 -0.59 23.64
N PRO A 69 40.28 -0.53 22.59
CA PRO A 69 39.83 -0.58 21.21
C PRO A 69 38.91 -1.79 20.98
N THR A 70 37.84 -1.58 20.22
CA THR A 70 36.75 -2.55 20.01
C THR A 70 37.21 -3.88 19.39
N ASP A 71 38.34 -3.90 18.70
CA ASP A 71 38.87 -5.11 18.05
C ASP A 71 39.37 -6.16 19.07
N GLU A 72 39.54 -5.80 20.35
CA GLU A 72 39.99 -6.67 21.43
C GLU A 72 38.86 -7.10 22.40
N LEU A 73 37.59 -6.69 22.15
CA LEU A 73 36.43 -6.98 23.02
C LEU A 73 36.06 -8.47 23.15
N ASN A 74 36.65 -9.35 22.33
CA ASN A 74 36.54 -10.80 22.48
C ASN A 74 37.49 -11.37 23.54
N SER A 75 38.40 -10.57 24.11
CA SER A 75 39.21 -10.98 25.24
C SER A 75 38.46 -10.68 26.54
N GLU A 76 38.34 -11.67 27.43
CA GLU A 76 37.70 -11.58 28.76
C GLU A 76 38.30 -10.50 29.69
N ALA A 77 39.29 -9.72 29.23
CA ALA A 77 40.21 -9.00 30.08
C ALA A 77 39.77 -7.59 30.53
N LEU A 78 38.72 -6.98 29.95
CA LEU A 78 38.37 -5.58 30.27
C LEU A 78 36.86 -5.31 30.28
N SER A 79 36.09 -6.05 31.10
CA SER A 79 34.74 -5.63 31.43
C SER A 79 34.81 -4.37 32.33
N PRO A 80 34.23 -3.22 31.95
CA PRO A 80 34.16 -2.05 32.82
C PRO A 80 33.49 -2.42 34.15
N THR A 81 33.99 -1.82 35.24
CA THR A 81 33.40 -2.01 36.57
C THR A 81 31.98 -1.44 36.62
N GLU A 82 31.15 -1.95 37.53
CA GLU A 82 29.80 -1.43 37.78
C GLU A 82 29.80 0.08 38.07
N ASP A 83 30.79 0.57 38.83
CA ASP A 83 30.98 2.00 39.10
C ASP A 83 31.27 2.82 37.84
N THR A 84 32.08 2.27 36.91
CA THR A 84 32.35 2.91 35.62
C THR A 84 31.08 2.99 34.78
N LEU A 85 30.29 1.91 34.73
CA LEU A 85 29.03 1.89 34.00
C LEU A 85 28.00 2.84 34.59
N SER A 86 27.90 2.90 35.92
CA SER A 86 27.04 3.86 36.62
C SER A 86 27.47 5.30 36.34
N SER A 87 28.78 5.58 36.35
CA SER A 87 29.32 6.91 36.05
C SER A 87 29.04 7.34 34.61
N VAL A 88 29.26 6.45 33.63
CA VAL A 88 28.95 6.69 32.22
C VAL A 88 27.45 6.91 32.02
N TYR A 89 26.60 6.09 32.63
CA TYR A 89 25.16 6.23 32.56
C TYR A 89 24.70 7.59 33.11
N THR A 90 25.19 7.99 34.28
CA THR A 90 24.86 9.29 34.88
C THR A 90 25.40 10.45 34.04
N ALA A 91 26.58 10.32 33.43
CA ALA A 91 27.10 11.31 32.49
C ALA A 91 26.18 11.48 31.26
N LEU A 92 25.65 10.38 30.70
CA LEU A 92 24.68 10.43 29.60
C LEU A 92 23.34 11.06 30.04
N GLN A 93 22.91 10.87 31.29
CA GLN A 93 21.73 11.56 31.84
C GLN A 93 21.96 13.06 32.01
N ILE A 94 23.15 13.47 32.48
CA ILE A 94 23.52 14.89 32.57
C ILE A 94 23.46 15.52 31.17
N LEU A 95 24.02 14.87 30.15
CA LEU A 95 23.94 15.35 28.76
C LEU A 95 22.50 15.48 28.28
N LYS A 96 21.63 14.53 28.63
CA LYS A 96 20.19 14.59 28.31
C LYS A 96 19.52 15.82 28.92
N LEU A 97 19.91 16.21 30.12
CA LEU A 97 19.32 17.34 30.84
C LEU A 97 19.84 18.70 30.34
N ILE A 98 21.03 18.75 29.71
CA ILE A 98 21.58 19.98 29.11
C ILE A 98 20.90 20.24 27.75
N ARG A 99 19.80 20.99 27.80
CA ARG A 99 18.88 21.19 26.66
C ARG A 99 19.45 21.93 25.44
N GLN A 100 20.62 22.57 25.49
CA GLN A 100 21.23 23.22 24.31
C GLN A 100 22.75 23.09 24.30
N ILE A 101 23.23 21.98 23.74
CA ILE A 101 24.65 21.74 23.49
C ILE A 101 25.02 22.37 22.13
N PRO A 102 26.04 23.25 22.05
CA PRO A 102 26.48 23.79 20.76
C PRO A 102 26.92 22.68 19.79
N ALA A 103 26.61 22.82 18.50
CA ALA A 103 26.87 21.80 17.49
C ALA A 103 28.33 21.33 17.44
N HIS A 104 29.30 22.27 17.49
CA HIS A 104 30.72 21.94 17.50
C HIS A 104 31.15 21.13 18.74
N ILE A 105 30.46 21.29 19.88
CA ILE A 105 30.68 20.49 21.08
C ILE A 105 30.11 19.09 20.88
N VAL A 106 28.91 18.96 20.30
CA VAL A 106 28.33 17.65 19.96
C VAL A 106 29.26 16.88 19.03
N LEU A 107 29.77 17.52 17.97
CA LEU A 107 30.71 16.90 17.03
C LEU A 107 31.98 16.37 17.71
N HIS A 108 32.50 17.11 18.70
CA HIS A 108 33.69 16.71 19.46
C HIS A 108 33.39 15.57 20.45
N MET A 109 32.23 15.60 21.10
CA MET A 109 31.83 14.60 22.10
C MET A 109 31.28 13.31 21.48
N TRP A 110 30.74 13.36 20.26
CA TRP A 110 30.03 12.26 19.63
C TRP A 110 30.83 10.94 19.57
N PRO A 111 32.11 10.91 19.17
CA PRO A 111 32.87 9.64 19.14
C PRO A 111 32.99 8.99 20.53
N LEU A 112 33.12 9.80 21.59
CA LEU A 112 33.19 9.31 22.98
C LEU A 112 31.83 8.78 23.43
N MET A 113 30.76 9.52 23.17
CA MET A 113 29.40 9.11 23.50
C MET A 113 29.01 7.83 22.77
N TRP A 114 29.25 7.76 21.45
CA TRP A 114 28.88 6.62 20.63
C TRP A 114 29.58 5.34 21.08
N LYS A 115 30.87 5.42 21.44
CA LYS A 115 31.62 4.27 21.94
C LYS A 115 30.94 3.62 23.15
N TRP A 116 30.51 4.44 24.11
CA TRP A 116 29.81 3.97 25.32
C TRP A 116 28.39 3.51 25.03
N ILE A 117 27.66 4.23 24.20
CA ILE A 117 26.31 3.85 23.79
C ILE A 117 26.33 2.47 23.11
N HIS A 118 27.24 2.28 22.15
CA HIS A 118 27.42 1.02 21.46
C HIS A 118 27.79 -0.12 22.41
N PHE A 119 28.68 0.13 23.38
CA PHE A 119 29.01 -0.84 24.42
C PHE A 119 27.77 -1.25 25.23
N LEU A 120 27.04 -0.27 25.74
CA LEU A 120 25.85 -0.51 26.55
C LEU A 120 24.76 -1.28 25.78
N MET A 121 24.69 -1.10 24.46
CA MET A 121 23.80 -1.90 23.60
C MET A 121 24.21 -3.36 23.46
N LEU A 122 25.51 -3.65 23.35
CA LEU A 122 26.02 -5.01 23.17
C LEU A 122 25.96 -5.82 24.48
N TYR A 123 26.03 -5.15 25.63
CA TYR A 123 26.09 -5.78 26.95
C TYR A 123 25.00 -5.26 27.89
N PRO A 124 23.72 -5.58 27.66
CA PRO A 124 22.61 -5.09 28.49
C PRO A 124 22.55 -5.70 29.91
N SER A 125 23.29 -6.79 30.17
CA SER A 125 23.11 -7.66 31.35
C SER A 125 23.75 -7.25 32.69
N PRO A 126 24.70 -6.29 32.84
CA PRO A 126 25.34 -6.07 34.14
C PRO A 126 24.81 -4.85 34.93
N LEU A 127 23.88 -4.05 34.41
CA LEU A 127 23.47 -2.83 35.12
C LEU A 127 22.39 -3.13 36.19
N PRO A 128 22.57 -2.69 37.45
CA PRO A 128 21.64 -2.91 38.56
C PRO A 128 20.35 -2.07 38.48
N TYR A 129 20.13 -1.32 37.40
CA TYR A 129 19.03 -0.36 37.31
C TYR A 129 17.80 -0.95 36.60
N PRO A 130 16.59 -0.75 37.17
CA PRO A 130 15.34 -1.28 36.61
C PRO A 130 14.84 -0.50 35.38
N ALA A 131 15.49 0.61 35.01
CA ALA A 131 15.13 1.35 33.81
C ALA A 131 15.73 0.66 32.57
N PRO A 132 14.95 0.42 31.51
CA PRO A 132 15.46 -0.10 30.24
C PRO A 132 16.55 0.83 29.71
N LEU A 133 17.79 0.35 29.74
CA LEU A 133 19.01 1.02 29.29
C LEU A 133 18.85 1.69 27.92
N GLU A 134 18.12 1.02 27.03
CA GLU A 134 17.76 1.48 25.69
C GLU A 134 17.05 2.84 25.69
N ASP A 135 16.18 3.10 26.67
CA ASP A 135 15.43 4.36 26.73
C ASP A 135 16.30 5.52 27.13
N THR A 136 17.16 5.32 28.13
CA THR A 136 18.12 6.34 28.52
C THR A 136 19.03 6.69 27.37
N ILE A 137 19.57 5.66 26.70
CA ILE A 137 20.44 5.84 25.55
C ILE A 137 19.72 6.60 24.45
N CYS A 138 18.50 6.21 24.09
CA CYS A 138 17.78 6.89 23.02
C CYS A 138 17.35 8.30 23.39
N TYR A 139 16.97 8.57 24.65
CA TYR A 139 16.73 9.94 25.08
C TYR A 139 18.00 10.79 25.13
N SER A 140 19.13 10.24 25.55
CA SER A 140 20.41 10.97 25.55
C SER A 140 20.85 11.27 24.12
N LEU A 141 20.71 10.32 23.21
CA LEU A 141 20.93 10.55 21.77
C LEU A 141 19.97 11.61 21.24
N ALA A 142 18.69 11.49 21.55
CA ALA A 142 17.70 12.43 21.12
C ALA A 142 17.97 13.83 21.67
N ALA A 143 18.33 13.94 22.93
CA ALA A 143 18.61 15.20 23.58
C ALA A 143 19.91 15.84 23.10
N VAL A 144 20.84 15.06 22.56
CA VAL A 144 22.11 15.56 21.99
C VAL A 144 21.99 15.90 20.50
N VAL A 145 21.19 15.14 19.75
CA VAL A 145 20.93 15.38 18.32
C VAL A 145 19.81 16.41 18.11
N PHE A 146 18.82 16.48 19.01
CA PHE A 146 17.63 17.33 18.92
C PHE A 146 17.45 18.44 19.98
N PRO A 147 18.48 18.98 20.67
CA PRO A 147 18.31 20.04 21.67
C PRO A 147 17.82 21.41 21.12
N LEU A 148 17.19 21.47 19.94
CA LEU A 148 16.67 22.70 19.33
C LEU A 148 15.15 22.88 19.45
N HIS A 149 14.40 21.98 20.09
CA HIS A 149 12.92 22.00 20.04
C HIS A 149 12.19 22.04 21.40
N SER A 150 12.89 22.14 22.53
CA SER A 150 12.22 22.18 23.85
C SER A 150 11.69 23.57 24.27
N GLY A 151 11.74 24.58 23.38
CA GLY A 151 11.22 25.93 23.64
C GLY A 151 10.03 26.22 22.74
N HIS A 152 8.82 25.91 23.21
CA HIS A 152 7.54 26.11 22.53
C HIS A 152 7.38 25.34 21.20
N LEU A 153 6.62 24.24 21.29
CA LEU A 153 6.20 23.39 20.16
C LEU A 153 5.42 24.16 19.06
N SER A 154 4.93 25.38 19.32
CA SER A 154 4.10 26.12 18.35
C SER A 154 4.88 26.86 17.28
N ASP A 155 6.13 27.28 17.52
CA ASP A 155 6.83 28.21 16.60
C ASP A 155 8.29 27.82 16.27
N SER A 156 8.84 26.76 16.88
CA SER A 156 10.28 26.42 16.78
C SER A 156 10.64 25.26 15.84
N ILE A 157 9.69 24.76 15.03
CA ILE A 157 9.93 23.75 13.97
C ILE A 157 11.02 24.22 12.95
N LEU A 158 11.37 25.50 12.97
CA LEU A 158 12.27 26.16 12.02
C LEU A 158 13.74 26.24 12.42
N TYR A 159 14.19 25.75 13.59
CA TYR A 159 15.65 25.66 13.82
C TYR A 159 16.17 24.34 13.25
N PRO A 160 16.88 24.35 12.09
CA PRO A 160 17.49 23.14 11.59
C PRO A 160 18.53 22.66 12.59
N ALA A 161 18.47 21.37 12.97
CA ALA A 161 19.62 20.68 13.49
C ALA A 161 20.83 21.00 12.61
N ASP A 162 21.97 21.29 13.24
CA ASP A 162 23.19 21.61 12.50
C ASP A 162 23.47 20.49 11.49
N PRO A 163 23.51 20.78 10.18
CA PRO A 163 23.67 19.76 9.16
C PRO A 163 24.90 18.87 9.36
N ALA A 164 25.96 19.39 9.99
CA ALA A 164 27.16 18.62 10.28
C ALA A 164 26.93 17.60 11.40
N VAL A 165 26.18 17.96 12.44
CA VAL A 165 25.80 17.02 13.51
C VAL A 165 24.95 15.89 12.93
N CYS A 166 23.93 16.21 12.13
CA CYS A 166 23.11 15.20 11.46
C CYS A 166 23.98 14.28 10.58
N ALA A 167 24.87 14.85 9.76
CA ALA A 167 25.73 14.06 8.88
C ALA A 167 26.64 13.09 9.64
N VAL A 168 27.22 13.51 10.76
CA VAL A 168 28.06 12.64 11.60
C VAL A 168 27.25 11.53 12.25
N VAL A 169 26.07 11.86 12.80
CA VAL A 169 25.18 10.87 13.41
C VAL A 169 24.72 9.87 12.35
N GLU A 170 24.21 10.33 11.21
CA GLU A 170 23.76 9.48 10.09
C GLU A 170 24.87 8.58 9.53
N ALA A 171 26.11 9.05 9.51
CA ALA A 171 27.26 8.26 9.06
C ALA A 171 27.68 7.17 10.05
N THR A 172 27.27 7.28 11.32
CA THR A 172 27.69 6.39 12.41
C THR A 172 27.06 5.01 12.27
N VAL A 173 27.90 3.97 12.12
CA VAL A 173 27.47 2.57 12.01
C VAL A 173 26.77 2.10 13.27
N GLY A 174 25.60 1.48 13.11
CA GLY A 174 24.80 0.91 14.20
C GLY A 174 23.84 1.91 14.86
N VAL A 175 23.86 3.19 14.47
CA VAL A 175 22.95 4.18 15.06
C VAL A 175 21.48 3.90 14.67
N GLN A 176 21.24 3.43 13.43
CA GLN A 176 19.88 3.13 12.96
C GLN A 176 19.37 1.82 13.60
N LEU A 177 20.27 0.88 13.83
CA LEU A 177 20.03 -0.35 14.60
C LEU A 177 19.58 -0.04 16.04
N LEU A 178 20.22 0.93 16.68
CA LEU A 178 19.85 1.35 18.03
C LEU A 178 18.47 2.01 18.08
N PHE A 179 18.23 2.98 17.19
CA PHE A 179 16.95 3.68 17.13
C PHE A 179 15.81 2.71 16.84
N SER A 180 15.99 1.76 15.92
CA SER A 180 14.98 0.73 15.65
C SER A 180 14.67 -0.14 16.87
N ARG A 181 15.69 -0.60 17.61
CA ARG A 181 15.50 -1.38 18.86
C ARG A 181 14.73 -0.59 19.92
N ALA A 182 15.14 0.65 20.18
CA ALA A 182 14.48 1.47 21.18
C ALA A 182 13.05 1.85 20.77
N TRP A 183 12.81 2.06 19.47
CA TRP A 183 11.46 2.29 18.96
C TRP A 183 10.55 1.08 19.20
N LEU A 184 11.05 -0.13 18.92
CA LEU A 184 10.38 -1.38 19.22
C LEU A 184 10.09 -1.55 20.71
N SER A 185 11.10 -1.31 21.55
CA SER A 185 10.96 -1.43 23.00
C SER A 185 9.98 -0.39 23.57
N SER A 186 9.94 0.82 23.03
CA SER A 186 9.02 1.88 23.44
C SER A 186 7.57 1.55 23.11
N LEU A 187 7.33 1.04 21.90
CA LEU A 187 5.99 0.59 21.48
C LEU A 187 5.51 -0.61 22.30
N ALA A 188 6.39 -1.57 22.61
CA ALA A 188 6.05 -2.72 23.44
C ALA A 188 5.60 -2.32 24.85
N ARG A 189 6.07 -1.16 25.35
CA ARG A 189 5.64 -0.55 26.62
C ARG A 189 4.40 0.35 26.50
N GLY A 190 3.95 0.66 25.28
CA GLY A 190 2.89 1.63 25.05
C GLY A 190 3.27 3.07 25.42
N ASP A 191 4.57 3.40 25.45
CA ASP A 191 5.04 4.73 25.83
C ASP A 191 5.21 5.63 24.59
N ILE A 192 4.18 6.43 24.29
CA ILE A 192 4.16 7.36 23.16
C ILE A 192 5.26 8.42 23.27
N ILE A 193 5.54 8.90 24.48
CA ILE A 193 6.54 9.94 24.73
C ILE A 193 7.93 9.42 24.33
N ARG A 194 8.17 8.11 24.45
CA ARG A 194 9.42 7.45 24.03
C ARG A 194 9.51 7.20 22.53
N VAL A 195 8.39 7.13 21.83
CA VAL A 195 8.39 7.02 20.36
C VAL A 195 8.82 8.33 19.69
N TYR A 196 8.54 9.47 20.33
CA TYR A 196 8.73 10.79 19.76
C TYR A 196 10.16 11.06 19.23
N PRO A 197 11.22 10.83 20.02
CA PRO A 197 12.59 10.99 19.53
C PRO A 197 12.94 10.22 18.26
N THR A 198 12.52 8.96 18.18
CA THR A 198 12.88 8.07 17.08
C THR A 198 12.16 8.49 15.81
N SER A 199 10.89 8.87 15.91
CA SER A 199 10.13 9.40 14.78
C SER A 199 10.76 10.68 14.23
N PHE A 200 11.26 11.57 15.08
CA PHE A 200 11.96 12.77 14.62
C PHE A 200 13.30 12.43 13.92
N PHE A 201 14.05 11.48 14.45
CA PHE A 201 15.28 11.00 13.80
C PHE A 201 14.99 10.50 12.38
N ILE A 202 13.94 9.69 12.23
CA ILE A 202 13.49 9.20 10.93
C ILE A 202 13.13 10.33 9.96
N MET A 203 12.42 11.37 10.43
CA MET A 203 12.11 12.53 9.58
C MET A 203 13.35 13.27 9.07
N ARG A 204 14.46 13.18 9.80
CA ARG A 204 15.71 13.87 9.47
C ARG A 204 16.62 13.05 8.56
N LEU A 205 16.51 11.72 8.58
CA LEU A 205 17.21 10.85 7.63
C LEU A 205 16.87 11.30 6.21
N ARG A 206 17.83 11.92 5.53
CA ARG A 206 17.68 12.26 4.12
C ARG A 206 17.56 10.96 3.30
N SER A 207 16.76 10.98 2.23
CA SER A 207 16.43 9.83 1.38
C SER A 207 17.60 9.11 0.71
N THR A 208 18.86 9.52 0.93
CA THR A 208 20.05 8.95 0.28
C THR A 208 20.85 7.97 1.15
N SER A 209 20.47 7.72 2.41
CA SER A 209 21.28 6.92 3.34
C SER A 209 20.47 6.01 4.29
N LEU A 210 19.26 5.62 3.92
CA LEU A 210 18.49 4.67 4.73
C LEU A 210 19.22 3.33 4.71
N ARG A 211 19.92 3.00 5.81
CA ARG A 211 20.58 1.70 6.00
C ARG A 211 19.51 0.74 6.47
N LEU A 212 18.66 0.35 5.53
CA LEU A 212 17.48 -0.43 5.84
C LEU A 212 17.82 -1.74 6.57
N ASP A 213 18.98 -2.32 6.28
CA ASP A 213 19.51 -3.49 6.98
C ASP A 213 19.66 -3.27 8.49
N GLU A 214 20.16 -2.10 8.93
CA GLU A 214 20.27 -1.77 10.35
C GLU A 214 18.89 -1.64 11.01
N TRP A 215 17.90 -1.04 10.32
CA TRP A 215 16.52 -0.97 10.80
C TRP A 215 15.86 -2.35 10.89
N ILE A 216 16.08 -3.19 9.88
CA ILE A 216 15.60 -4.56 9.82
C ILE A 216 16.19 -5.36 10.97
N GLU A 217 17.50 -5.29 11.17
CA GLU A 217 18.21 -5.97 12.24
C GLU A 217 17.65 -5.55 13.61
N GLY A 218 17.49 -4.27 13.86
CA GLY A 218 17.01 -3.79 15.16
C GLY A 218 15.53 -4.01 15.42
N ALA A 219 14.72 -4.16 14.37
CA ALA A 219 13.33 -4.58 14.50
C ALA A 219 13.15 -6.08 14.79
N GLY A 220 14.22 -6.89 14.71
CA GLY A 220 14.17 -8.34 14.92
C GLY A 220 14.74 -9.17 13.77
N GLY A 221 15.51 -8.57 12.86
CA GLY A 221 16.29 -9.29 11.85
C GLY A 221 15.58 -9.62 10.53
N THR A 222 14.31 -9.24 10.35
CA THR A 222 13.61 -9.47 9.06
C THR A 222 12.75 -8.27 8.63
N GLN A 223 12.57 -8.10 7.32
CA GLN A 223 11.64 -7.10 6.76
C GLN A 223 10.22 -7.28 7.33
N TRP A 224 9.81 -8.52 7.61
CA TRP A 224 8.51 -8.82 8.22
C TRP A 224 8.40 -8.25 9.64
N HIS A 225 9.45 -8.35 10.45
CA HIS A 225 9.45 -7.79 11.80
C HIS A 225 9.31 -6.26 11.77
N LEU A 226 10.11 -5.59 10.92
CA LEU A 226 10.03 -4.14 10.73
C LEU A 226 8.65 -3.71 10.22
N ALA A 227 8.12 -4.40 9.19
CA ALA A 227 6.81 -4.11 8.63
C ALA A 227 5.68 -4.31 9.64
N SER A 228 5.65 -5.44 10.34
CA SER A 228 4.66 -5.73 11.38
C SER A 228 4.71 -4.69 12.50
N PHE A 229 5.90 -4.28 12.89
CA PHE A 229 6.13 -3.23 13.87
C PHE A 229 5.53 -1.88 13.43
N ILE A 230 5.82 -1.42 12.20
CA ILE A 230 5.29 -0.15 11.67
C ILE A 230 3.76 -0.17 11.61
N VAL A 231 3.16 -1.28 11.17
CA VAL A 231 1.69 -1.41 11.12
C VAL A 231 1.09 -1.35 12.53
N LYS A 232 1.67 -2.07 13.49
CA LYS A 232 1.24 -2.01 14.90
C LYS A 232 1.38 -0.61 15.48
N LEU A 233 2.43 0.12 15.10
CA LEU A 233 2.62 1.50 15.52
C LEU A 233 1.49 2.39 14.98
N LEU A 234 1.18 2.33 13.69
CA LEU A 234 0.07 3.12 13.12
C LEU A 234 -1.26 2.80 13.81
N ASP A 235 -1.52 1.54 14.12
CA ASP A 235 -2.72 1.13 14.85
C ASP A 235 -2.76 1.65 16.27
N PHE A 236 -1.62 1.65 16.96
CA PHE A 236 -1.48 2.18 18.31
C PHE A 236 -1.63 3.72 18.35
N LEU A 237 -1.12 4.41 17.33
CA LEU A 237 -1.16 5.87 17.22
C LEU A 237 -2.52 6.42 16.78
N SER A 238 -3.26 5.66 15.95
CA SER A 238 -4.55 6.09 15.39
C SER A 238 -5.54 6.63 16.44
N PRO A 239 -5.81 5.97 17.59
CA PRO A 239 -6.74 6.48 18.59
C PRO A 239 -6.18 7.56 19.52
N GLN A 240 -4.90 7.93 19.39
CA GLN A 240 -4.18 8.83 20.32
C GLN A 240 -3.53 10.00 19.57
N LEU A 241 -4.11 10.38 18.42
CA LEU A 241 -3.44 11.23 17.44
C LEU A 241 -3.12 12.62 18.00
N LEU A 242 -4.04 13.24 18.76
CA LEU A 242 -3.78 14.48 19.52
C LEU A 242 -2.53 14.44 20.43
N GLN A 243 -2.20 13.29 21.02
CA GLN A 243 -1.05 13.16 21.92
C GLN A 243 0.21 12.66 21.19
N ALA A 244 0.06 12.19 19.95
CA ALA A 244 1.07 11.41 19.25
C ALA A 244 1.36 11.92 17.83
N GLU A 245 1.08 13.20 17.56
CA GLU A 245 1.25 13.87 16.26
C GLU A 245 2.65 13.62 15.65
N MET A 246 3.70 13.78 16.44
CA MET A 246 5.08 13.65 15.97
C MET A 246 5.54 12.20 15.76
N PRO A 247 5.28 11.26 16.70
CA PRO A 247 5.35 9.82 16.44
C PRO A 247 4.74 9.42 15.10
N PHE A 248 3.54 9.93 14.86
CA PHE A 248 2.76 9.69 13.66
C PHE A 248 3.41 10.30 12.42
N ARG A 249 3.81 11.57 12.48
CA ARG A 249 4.54 12.26 11.40
C ARG A 249 5.76 11.48 10.94
N GLY A 250 6.59 11.02 11.89
CA GLY A 250 7.77 10.22 11.58
C GLY A 250 7.42 8.88 10.93
N ALA A 251 6.39 8.18 11.42
CA ALA A 251 5.95 6.91 10.84
C ALA A 251 5.46 7.08 9.38
N ILE A 252 4.67 8.12 9.09
CA ILE A 252 4.16 8.34 7.74
C ILE A 252 5.27 8.81 6.79
N ILE A 253 6.19 9.67 7.24
CA ILE A 253 7.36 10.06 6.43
C ILE A 253 8.23 8.84 6.13
N PHE A 254 8.46 7.97 7.11
CA PHE A 254 9.17 6.70 6.90
C PHE A 254 8.54 5.88 5.77
N ILE A 255 7.21 5.72 5.82
CA ILE A 255 6.44 4.98 4.81
C ILE A 255 6.56 5.65 3.43
N GLY A 256 6.51 6.98 3.39
CA GLY A 256 6.72 7.75 2.16
C GLY A 256 8.13 7.56 1.57
N MET A 257 9.15 7.38 2.41
CA MET A 257 10.53 7.13 1.97
C MET A 257 10.72 5.72 1.43
N ILE A 258 10.19 4.70 2.12
CA ILE A 258 10.34 3.29 1.72
C ILE A 258 9.39 2.86 0.60
N ILE A 259 8.54 3.77 0.10
CA ILE A 259 7.63 3.46 -1.02
C ILE A 259 8.40 3.07 -2.30
N GLN A 260 9.66 3.47 -2.41
CA GLN A 260 10.55 3.10 -3.50
C GLN A 260 11.20 1.71 -3.29
N GLU A 261 11.16 1.17 -2.07
CA GLU A 261 11.71 -0.15 -1.71
C GLU A 261 10.62 -1.22 -1.88
N GLU A 262 10.47 -1.73 -3.11
CA GLU A 262 9.35 -2.60 -3.52
C GLU A 262 9.13 -3.81 -2.58
N GLU A 263 10.21 -4.49 -2.16
CA GLU A 263 10.12 -5.69 -1.32
C GLU A 263 9.60 -5.40 0.09
N LEU A 264 10.16 -4.37 0.74
CA LEU A 264 9.71 -3.96 2.07
C LEU A 264 8.29 -3.39 2.01
N PHE A 265 7.98 -2.61 0.98
CA PHE A 265 6.65 -2.03 0.81
C PHE A 265 5.58 -3.12 0.57
N LEU A 266 5.88 -4.15 -0.23
CA LEU A 266 5.03 -5.33 -0.35
C LEU A 266 4.88 -6.08 0.99
N THR A 267 5.93 -6.14 1.80
CA THR A 267 5.90 -6.77 3.12
C THR A 267 5.03 -5.98 4.11
N LEU A 268 5.07 -4.65 4.06
CA LEU A 268 4.15 -3.76 4.79
C LEU A 268 2.70 -3.98 4.40
N LEU A 269 2.38 -4.09 3.11
CA LEU A 269 1.03 -4.39 2.65
C LEU A 269 0.56 -5.76 3.17
N LYS A 270 1.41 -6.78 3.12
CA LYS A 270 1.10 -8.10 3.69
C LYS A 270 0.85 -8.07 5.20
N CYS A 271 1.46 -7.11 5.92
CA CYS A 271 1.27 -6.90 7.35
C CYS A 271 0.03 -6.08 7.71
N GLY A 272 -0.69 -5.52 6.73
CA GLY A 272 -1.92 -4.75 6.96
C GLY A 272 -1.76 -3.22 6.95
N LEU A 273 -0.77 -2.71 6.20
CA LEU A 273 -0.51 -1.27 6.10
C LEU A 273 -1.73 -0.50 5.56
N PHE A 274 -2.44 -1.02 4.56
CA PHE A 274 -3.54 -0.29 3.92
C PHE A 274 -4.70 -0.02 4.89
N GLY A 275 -5.06 -1.02 5.70
CA GLY A 275 -6.06 -0.92 6.75
C GLY A 275 -5.62 0.01 7.88
N ALA A 276 -4.35 -0.05 8.30
CA ALA A 276 -3.82 0.85 9.32
C ALA A 276 -3.81 2.32 8.86
N LEU A 277 -3.37 2.60 7.63
CA LEU A 277 -3.47 3.94 7.02
C LEU A 277 -4.92 4.41 6.88
N THR A 278 -5.86 3.50 6.63
CA THR A 278 -7.29 3.85 6.56
C THR A 278 -7.87 4.19 7.93
N ARG A 279 -7.53 3.43 8.98
CA ARG A 279 -7.93 3.77 10.37
C ARG A 279 -7.36 5.12 10.78
N MET A 280 -6.11 5.36 10.43
CA MET A 280 -5.44 6.63 10.65
C MET A 280 -6.11 7.79 9.91
N LEU A 281 -6.45 7.58 8.63
CA LEU A 281 -7.20 8.56 7.84
C LEU A 281 -8.53 8.92 8.54
N ASN A 282 -9.26 7.93 9.06
CA ASN A 282 -10.48 8.19 9.83
C ASN A 282 -10.19 9.04 11.09
N ALA A 283 -9.13 8.72 11.85
CA ALA A 283 -8.75 9.49 13.03
C ALA A 283 -8.43 10.97 12.71
N LEU A 284 -7.63 11.20 11.66
CA LEU A 284 -7.32 12.55 11.13
C LEU A 284 -8.57 13.34 10.72
N LEU A 285 -9.61 12.63 10.24
CA LEU A 285 -10.84 13.27 9.79
C LEU A 285 -11.78 13.61 10.94
N THR A 286 -11.72 12.87 12.06
CA THR A 286 -12.55 13.08 13.24
C THR A 286 -11.98 14.08 14.23
N GLU A 287 -10.65 14.19 14.34
CA GLU A 287 -10.00 15.05 15.33
C GLU A 287 -9.72 16.46 14.75
N ASN A 288 -9.88 17.51 15.56
CA ASN A 288 -9.57 18.91 15.20
C ASN A 288 -8.16 19.30 15.68
N ILE A 289 -7.15 18.68 15.10
CA ILE A 289 -5.71 18.79 15.44
C ILE A 289 -5.04 19.96 14.68
N GLY A 290 -5.48 21.21 14.86
CA GLY A 290 -4.72 22.39 14.40
C GLY A 290 -4.25 22.41 12.93
N TYR A 291 -3.15 23.14 12.66
CA TYR A 291 -2.68 23.49 11.31
C TYR A 291 -1.92 22.38 10.56
N ASP A 292 -1.37 21.34 11.22
CA ASP A 292 -0.55 20.30 10.56
C ASP A 292 -1.36 19.06 10.10
N ILE A 293 -2.68 18.98 10.37
CA ILE A 293 -3.53 17.88 9.87
C ILE A 293 -3.44 17.75 8.36
N GLU A 294 -3.44 18.89 7.64
CA GLU A 294 -3.57 18.85 6.19
C GLU A 294 -2.37 18.17 5.54
N PHE A 295 -1.16 18.43 6.05
CA PHE A 295 0.04 17.73 5.60
C PHE A 295 -0.06 16.22 5.81
N HIS A 296 -0.51 15.79 6.99
CA HIS A 296 -0.67 14.37 7.31
C HIS A 296 -1.77 13.68 6.51
N LEU A 297 -2.89 14.38 6.33
CA LEU A 297 -4.01 13.94 5.51
C LEU A 297 -3.55 13.74 4.07
N GLN A 298 -2.89 14.74 3.50
CA GLN A 298 -2.35 14.71 2.14
C GLN A 298 -1.33 13.58 1.94
N LEU A 299 -0.41 13.39 2.89
CA LEU A 299 0.60 12.34 2.78
C LEU A 299 -0.01 10.93 2.92
N THR A 300 -0.95 10.75 3.86
CA THR A 300 -1.69 9.49 4.03
C THR A 300 -2.50 9.16 2.76
N LEU A 301 -3.21 10.14 2.20
CA LEU A 301 -3.93 9.99 0.95
C LEU A 301 -2.98 9.69 -0.22
N THR A 302 -1.81 10.33 -0.27
CA THR A 302 -0.79 10.08 -1.31
C THR A 302 -0.33 8.63 -1.29
N ILE A 303 -0.03 8.07 -0.10
CA ILE A 303 0.39 6.67 0.05
C ILE A 303 -0.76 5.72 -0.34
N LEU A 304 -1.98 5.95 0.15
CA LEU A 304 -3.15 5.15 -0.24
C LEU A 304 -3.39 5.19 -1.76
N SER A 305 -3.29 6.37 -2.36
CA SER A 305 -3.42 6.61 -3.80
C SER A 305 -2.35 5.87 -4.60
N HIS A 306 -1.11 5.87 -4.13
CA HIS A 306 -0.02 5.08 -4.73
C HIS A 306 -0.31 3.58 -4.66
N ILE A 307 -0.74 3.07 -3.49
CA ILE A 307 -1.09 1.65 -3.33
C ILE A 307 -2.21 1.26 -4.30
N SER A 308 -3.24 2.09 -4.40
CA SER A 308 -4.39 1.88 -5.29
C SER A 308 -4.05 1.90 -6.78
N ARG A 309 -2.97 2.56 -7.20
CA ARG A 309 -2.57 2.66 -8.62
C ARG A 309 -1.55 1.61 -9.02
N ASN A 310 -0.53 1.40 -8.20
CA ASN A 310 0.71 0.76 -8.62
C ASN A 310 0.91 -0.64 -8.04
N MET A 311 0.11 -1.05 -7.05
CA MET A 311 0.37 -2.30 -6.35
C MET A 311 -0.42 -3.47 -6.93
N PRO A 312 0.21 -4.65 -7.08
CA PRO A 312 -0.48 -5.84 -7.51
C PRO A 312 -1.53 -6.27 -6.47
N MET A 313 -2.54 -7.01 -6.94
CA MET A 313 -3.63 -7.51 -6.10
C MET A 313 -4.39 -6.39 -5.35
N VAL A 314 -4.60 -5.25 -6.03
CA VAL A 314 -5.26 -4.06 -5.47
C VAL A 314 -6.60 -4.38 -4.80
N GLU A 315 -7.34 -5.38 -5.30
CA GLU A 315 -8.60 -5.83 -4.74
C GLU A 315 -8.47 -6.30 -3.29
N ARG A 316 -7.35 -6.92 -2.91
CA ARG A 316 -7.10 -7.39 -1.55
C ARG A 316 -6.93 -6.22 -0.58
N TRP A 317 -6.16 -5.21 -0.99
CA TRP A 317 -5.89 -4.02 -0.19
C TRP A 317 -7.15 -3.16 -0.05
N ILE A 318 -7.95 -3.06 -1.13
CA ILE A 318 -9.25 -2.40 -1.09
C ILE A 318 -10.19 -3.08 -0.08
N VAL A 319 -10.29 -4.41 -0.07
CA VAL A 319 -11.10 -5.13 0.93
C VAL A 319 -10.63 -4.81 2.36
N GLU A 320 -9.33 -4.75 2.59
CA GLU A 320 -8.74 -4.39 3.88
C GLU A 320 -9.11 -2.96 4.30
N GLY A 321 -8.97 -1.99 3.40
CA GLY A 321 -9.36 -0.60 3.67
C GLY A 321 -10.85 -0.46 3.92
N LEU A 322 -11.70 -1.14 3.15
CA LEU A 322 -13.15 -1.09 3.38
C LEU A 322 -13.54 -1.65 4.76
N LYS A 323 -12.90 -2.73 5.21
CA LYS A 323 -13.05 -3.23 6.60
C LYS A 323 -12.58 -2.21 7.63
N ALA A 324 -11.56 -1.42 7.28
CA ALA A 324 -11.05 -0.31 8.07
C ALA A 324 -11.80 1.02 7.86
N ARG A 325 -13.02 1.00 7.27
CA ARG A 325 -13.88 2.16 7.05
C ARG A 325 -13.34 3.17 6.02
N LEU A 326 -12.76 2.69 4.92
CA LEU A 326 -12.31 3.54 3.80
C LEU A 326 -13.44 4.35 3.18
N LEU A 327 -14.61 3.75 2.96
CA LEU A 327 -15.72 4.45 2.31
C LEU A 327 -16.23 5.65 3.15
N PRO A 328 -16.51 5.51 4.46
CA PRO A 328 -16.76 6.67 5.33
C PRO A 328 -15.68 7.75 5.24
N ALA A 329 -14.40 7.36 5.32
CA ALA A 329 -13.29 8.31 5.23
C ALA A 329 -13.29 9.09 3.90
N LEU A 330 -13.51 8.42 2.77
CA LEU A 330 -13.58 9.07 1.46
C LEU A 330 -14.75 10.05 1.36
N MET A 331 -15.90 9.74 1.96
CA MET A 331 -17.02 10.69 2.03
C MET A 331 -16.65 11.92 2.86
N SER A 332 -16.01 11.74 4.01
CA SER A 332 -15.55 12.84 4.85
C SER A 332 -14.49 13.70 4.17
N VAL A 333 -13.56 13.10 3.40
CA VAL A 333 -12.60 13.86 2.58
C VAL A 333 -13.32 14.64 1.48
N ALA A 334 -14.33 14.06 0.81
CA ALA A 334 -15.07 14.77 -0.23
C ALA A 334 -15.91 15.95 0.28
N GLN A 335 -16.19 16.00 1.59
CA GLN A 335 -16.79 17.18 2.22
C GLN A 335 -15.75 18.29 2.47
N ARG A 336 -14.45 17.96 2.42
CA ARG A 336 -13.32 18.91 2.47
C ARG A 336 -12.94 19.33 1.04
N LYS A 337 -12.35 20.52 0.89
CA LYS A 337 -12.00 21.10 -0.43
C LYS A 337 -10.67 20.57 -1.00
N GLU A 338 -10.38 19.26 -0.87
CA GLU A 338 -9.08 18.61 -1.16
C GLU A 338 -9.19 17.56 -2.30
N PRO A 339 -9.18 17.95 -3.60
CA PRO A 339 -9.84 17.15 -4.62
C PRO A 339 -9.01 16.13 -5.42
N TYR A 340 -7.67 16.16 -5.39
CA TYR A 340 -6.87 15.44 -6.41
C TYR A 340 -6.39 14.04 -6.00
N LEU A 341 -6.19 13.76 -4.71
CA LEU A 341 -5.57 12.49 -4.28
C LEU A 341 -6.55 11.32 -4.14
N THR A 342 -7.81 11.61 -3.79
CA THR A 342 -8.87 10.60 -3.57
C THR A 342 -9.44 10.05 -4.86
N SER A 343 -9.39 10.79 -5.97
CA SER A 343 -9.87 10.36 -7.29
C SER A 343 -9.34 8.98 -7.69
N ASN A 344 -8.06 8.70 -7.39
CA ASN A 344 -7.46 7.42 -7.74
C ASN A 344 -7.92 6.28 -6.86
N ILE A 345 -8.16 6.56 -5.58
CA ILE A 345 -8.70 5.58 -4.64
C ILE A 345 -10.13 5.24 -5.08
N VAL A 346 -10.95 6.24 -5.43
CA VAL A 346 -12.31 6.04 -5.94
C VAL A 346 -12.31 5.27 -7.26
N ARG A 347 -11.40 5.60 -8.19
CA ARG A 347 -11.26 4.85 -9.44
C ARG A 347 -10.84 3.41 -9.21
N ALA A 348 -9.84 3.16 -8.37
CA ALA A 348 -9.42 1.81 -8.00
C ALA A 348 -10.54 1.02 -7.33
N LEU A 349 -11.31 1.67 -6.44
CA LEU A 349 -12.46 1.08 -5.79
C LEU A 349 -13.54 0.67 -6.80
N THR A 350 -13.90 1.59 -7.71
CA THR A 350 -14.91 1.37 -8.74
C THR A 350 -14.50 0.25 -9.69
N SER A 351 -13.25 0.26 -10.15
CA SER A 351 -12.72 -0.74 -11.08
C SER A 351 -12.58 -2.12 -10.44
N SER A 352 -12.41 -2.17 -9.12
CA SER A 352 -12.34 -3.40 -8.33
C SER A 352 -13.70 -4.00 -7.98
N LEU A 353 -14.83 -3.32 -8.28
CA LEU A 353 -16.19 -3.85 -8.05
C LEU A 353 -16.52 -5.10 -8.88
N ILE A 354 -15.64 -5.50 -9.80
CA ILE A 354 -15.72 -6.76 -10.53
C ILE A 354 -15.35 -7.99 -9.68
N HIS A 355 -14.72 -7.76 -8.51
CA HIS A 355 -14.32 -8.80 -7.57
C HIS A 355 -15.41 -9.03 -6.52
N HIS A 356 -15.74 -10.29 -6.26
CA HIS A 356 -16.82 -10.69 -5.35
C HIS A 356 -16.54 -10.19 -3.93
N SER A 357 -15.31 -10.40 -3.46
CA SER A 357 -14.86 -9.96 -2.14
C SER A 357 -14.97 -8.44 -1.95
N VAL A 358 -14.62 -7.65 -2.97
CA VAL A 358 -14.75 -6.19 -2.95
C VAL A 358 -16.22 -5.77 -2.96
N ALA A 359 -17.04 -6.32 -3.87
CA ALA A 359 -18.46 -5.99 -3.96
C ALA A 359 -19.21 -6.32 -2.65
N LYS A 360 -18.91 -7.47 -2.04
CA LYS A 360 -19.49 -7.88 -0.75
C LYS A 360 -19.08 -6.95 0.39
N GLN A 361 -17.82 -6.54 0.44
CA GLN A 361 -17.37 -5.61 1.46
C GLN A 361 -17.96 -4.20 1.23
N ILE A 362 -18.14 -3.80 -0.03
CA ILE A 362 -18.84 -2.56 -0.40
C ILE A 362 -20.31 -2.59 0.03
N ASP A 363 -21.03 -3.70 -0.13
CA ASP A 363 -22.42 -3.82 0.35
C ASP A 363 -22.51 -3.47 1.85
N ILE A 364 -21.59 -4.03 2.65
CA ILE A 364 -21.50 -3.76 4.09
C ILE A 364 -21.21 -2.28 4.34
N SER A 365 -20.18 -1.71 3.71
CA SER A 365 -19.79 -0.31 3.92
C SER A 365 -20.83 0.70 3.41
N VAL A 366 -21.54 0.40 2.32
CA VAL A 366 -22.60 1.27 1.79
C VAL A 366 -23.78 1.34 2.74
N ARG A 367 -24.21 0.22 3.33
CA ARG A 367 -25.32 0.21 4.30
C ARG A 367 -25.03 1.07 5.53
N GLU A 368 -23.75 1.16 5.92
CA GLU A 368 -23.30 2.03 7.01
C GLU A 368 -23.34 3.51 6.62
N VAL A 369 -22.92 3.84 5.40
CA VAL A 369 -22.73 5.23 4.96
C VAL A 369 -24.00 5.84 4.36
N LEU A 370 -24.87 5.05 3.72
CA LEU A 370 -26.07 5.53 3.01
C LEU A 370 -26.98 6.44 3.86
N PRO A 371 -27.23 6.16 5.16
CA PRO A 371 -28.02 7.06 6.02
C PRO A 371 -27.36 8.43 6.26
N THR A 372 -26.04 8.50 6.13
CA THR A 372 -25.22 9.67 6.45
C THR A 372 -24.80 10.49 5.24
N ILE A 373 -25.17 10.09 4.01
CA ILE A 373 -24.91 10.89 2.83
C ILE A 373 -26.04 11.93 2.74
N PRO A 374 -25.84 13.19 3.18
CA PRO A 374 -26.66 14.26 2.64
C PRO A 374 -26.45 14.20 1.13
N ILE A 375 -27.52 13.83 0.42
CA ILE A 375 -27.54 13.69 -1.04
C ILE A 375 -26.68 14.80 -1.62
N VAL A 376 -25.72 14.44 -2.48
CA VAL A 376 -24.67 15.25 -3.13
C VAL A 376 -25.24 16.45 -3.94
N ALA A 377 -26.06 17.27 -3.29
CA ALA A 377 -27.06 18.14 -3.89
C ALA A 377 -26.57 19.59 -4.01
N ALA A 378 -25.41 19.93 -3.44
CA ALA A 378 -24.79 21.23 -3.66
C ALA A 378 -23.68 21.10 -4.71
N PRO A 379 -23.91 21.50 -5.98
CA PRO A 379 -22.90 21.52 -7.01
C PRO A 379 -21.88 22.63 -6.74
N HIS A 380 -20.81 22.32 -6.02
CA HIS A 380 -19.58 23.10 -6.15
C HIS A 380 -18.90 22.73 -7.47
N LYS A 381 -18.72 23.72 -8.35
CA LYS A 381 -18.30 23.55 -9.75
C LYS A 381 -16.88 23.01 -9.97
N GLN A 382 -16.11 22.70 -8.92
CA GLN A 382 -14.66 22.38 -9.03
C GLN A 382 -14.21 21.13 -8.26
N ASP A 383 -15.13 20.31 -7.76
CA ASP A 383 -14.75 19.11 -6.99
C ASP A 383 -14.75 17.84 -7.88
N GLU A 384 -13.55 17.46 -8.35
CA GLU A 384 -13.31 16.21 -9.09
C GLU A 384 -13.62 14.96 -8.24
N VAL A 385 -13.51 15.01 -6.91
CA VAL A 385 -13.85 13.89 -6.02
C VAL A 385 -15.35 13.71 -5.96
N ALA A 386 -16.10 14.79 -5.74
CA ALA A 386 -17.56 14.74 -5.78
C ALA A 386 -18.05 14.26 -7.15
N LYS A 387 -17.37 14.61 -8.24
CA LYS A 387 -17.66 14.09 -9.59
C LYS A 387 -17.39 12.59 -9.68
N ASP A 388 -16.24 12.11 -9.24
CA ASP A 388 -15.92 10.67 -9.25
C ASP A 388 -16.87 9.88 -8.32
N LEU A 389 -17.22 10.43 -7.16
CA LEU A 389 -18.19 9.82 -6.24
C LEU A 389 -19.61 9.78 -6.81
N ARG A 390 -20.03 10.81 -7.56
CA ARG A 390 -21.33 10.82 -8.27
C ARG A 390 -21.39 9.75 -9.37
N LEU A 391 -20.27 9.45 -10.01
CA LEU A 391 -20.18 8.34 -10.98
C LEU A 391 -20.07 6.98 -10.28
N PHE A 392 -19.39 6.94 -9.14
CA PHE A 392 -19.19 5.74 -8.33
C PHE A 392 -20.51 5.18 -7.80
N LEU A 393 -21.37 6.00 -7.18
CA LEU A 393 -22.54 5.49 -6.46
C LEU A 393 -23.55 4.74 -7.36
N PRO A 394 -23.97 5.26 -8.53
CA PRO A 394 -24.82 4.49 -9.44
C PRO A 394 -24.15 3.18 -9.87
N HIS A 395 -22.84 3.19 -10.11
CA HIS A 395 -22.11 2.00 -10.48
C HIS A 395 -22.07 0.96 -9.35
N VAL A 396 -21.89 1.39 -8.11
CA VAL A 396 -21.96 0.53 -6.93
C VAL A 396 -23.32 -0.13 -6.84
N LEU A 397 -24.41 0.63 -6.94
CA LEU A 397 -25.77 0.08 -6.84
C LEU A 397 -26.04 -0.97 -7.92
N GLU A 398 -25.60 -0.72 -9.16
CA GLU A 398 -25.68 -1.71 -10.23
C GLU A 398 -24.90 -3.00 -9.90
N ARG A 399 -23.70 -2.87 -9.33
CA ARG A 399 -22.86 -4.03 -8.96
C ARG A 399 -23.41 -4.77 -7.75
N LEU A 400 -24.04 -4.08 -6.81
CA LEU A 400 -24.74 -4.70 -5.67
C LEU A 400 -25.97 -5.47 -6.12
N GLN A 401 -26.68 -5.01 -7.15
CA GLN A 401 -27.75 -5.78 -7.76
C GLN A 401 -27.20 -7.08 -8.38
N VAL A 402 -26.11 -7.01 -9.15
CA VAL A 402 -25.45 -8.21 -9.71
C VAL A 402 -24.96 -9.15 -8.62
N LEU A 403 -24.43 -8.62 -7.51
CA LEU A 403 -24.00 -9.41 -6.36
C LEU A 403 -25.18 -10.15 -5.72
N SER A 404 -26.30 -9.45 -5.49
CA SER A 404 -27.52 -10.05 -4.95
C SER A 404 -28.04 -11.17 -5.86
N ASP A 405 -28.10 -10.93 -7.17
CA ASP A 405 -28.53 -11.96 -8.14
C ASP A 405 -27.56 -13.15 -8.18
N TYR A 406 -26.25 -12.90 -8.03
CA TYR A 406 -25.23 -13.94 -7.99
C TYR A 406 -25.34 -14.81 -6.73
N ASP A 407 -25.42 -14.19 -5.55
CA ASP A 407 -25.49 -14.88 -4.26
C ASP A 407 -26.81 -15.67 -4.12
N ASN A 408 -27.90 -15.19 -4.72
CA ASN A 408 -29.18 -15.91 -4.81
C ASN A 408 -29.21 -17.02 -5.87
N GLY A 409 -28.13 -17.21 -6.64
CA GLY A 409 -28.04 -18.24 -7.68
C GLY A 409 -28.75 -17.88 -9.00
N ASN A 410 -29.23 -16.65 -9.16
CA ASN A 410 -29.95 -16.18 -10.35
C ASN A 410 -29.02 -15.91 -11.54
N SER A 411 -27.74 -15.56 -11.30
CA SER A 411 -26.85 -15.08 -12.38
C SER A 411 -26.05 -16.16 -13.12
N ILE A 412 -25.86 -17.37 -12.57
CA ILE A 412 -24.97 -18.40 -13.18
C ILE A 412 -25.52 -19.82 -13.05
N SER A 413 -26.79 -20.01 -13.38
CA SER A 413 -27.35 -21.36 -13.45
C SER A 413 -26.87 -22.08 -14.70
N SER A 414 -26.71 -21.41 -15.84
CA SER A 414 -26.50 -22.08 -17.14
C SER A 414 -25.06 -22.10 -17.65
N GLN A 415 -24.74 -23.10 -18.46
CA GLN A 415 -23.45 -23.31 -19.12
C GLN A 415 -23.67 -24.01 -20.48
N ALA A 416 -22.90 -23.65 -21.50
CA ALA A 416 -22.96 -24.26 -22.82
C ALA A 416 -22.16 -25.56 -22.82
N CYS A 417 -22.64 -26.55 -23.57
CA CYS A 417 -21.84 -27.73 -23.91
C CYS A 417 -20.61 -27.29 -24.71
N ASP A 418 -19.42 -27.73 -24.29
CA ASP A 418 -18.14 -27.34 -24.89
C ASP A 418 -17.91 -27.95 -26.28
N ASN A 419 -18.61 -29.04 -26.63
CA ASN A 419 -18.67 -29.55 -28.00
C ASN A 419 -19.24 -28.47 -28.93
N MET A 420 -18.43 -27.99 -29.88
CA MET A 420 -18.78 -26.82 -30.67
C MET A 420 -19.92 -27.07 -31.65
N LYS A 421 -20.19 -28.34 -31.95
CA LYS A 421 -21.30 -28.74 -32.82
C LYS A 421 -22.64 -28.80 -32.09
N CYS A 422 -22.64 -28.91 -30.76
CA CYS A 422 -23.85 -29.11 -29.95
C CYS A 422 -24.65 -27.81 -29.74
N GLY A 423 -24.03 -26.78 -29.15
CA GLY A 423 -24.69 -25.49 -28.89
C GLY A 423 -25.73 -25.48 -27.76
N ILE A 424 -26.06 -26.63 -27.14
CA ILE A 424 -27.03 -26.69 -26.04
C ILE A 424 -26.47 -25.93 -24.81
N ILE A 425 -27.30 -25.09 -24.22
CA ILE A 425 -27.07 -24.38 -22.95
C ILE A 425 -28.00 -24.97 -21.90
N LEU A 426 -27.45 -25.54 -20.82
CA LEU A 426 -28.20 -26.19 -19.73
C LEU A 426 -27.77 -25.65 -18.36
N PRO A 427 -28.59 -25.84 -17.32
CA PRO A 427 -28.13 -25.67 -15.94
C PRO A 427 -26.85 -26.47 -15.68
N LYS A 428 -25.88 -25.88 -14.97
CA LYS A 428 -24.56 -26.45 -14.69
C LYS A 428 -24.64 -27.79 -13.96
N SER A 429 -25.67 -27.98 -13.14
CA SER A 429 -25.97 -29.25 -12.46
C SER A 429 -26.31 -30.39 -13.41
N GLN A 430 -26.75 -30.09 -14.64
CA GLN A 430 -27.09 -31.06 -15.67
C GLN A 430 -25.93 -31.37 -16.63
N LEU A 431 -24.79 -30.70 -16.48
CA LEU A 431 -23.61 -30.90 -17.32
C LEU A 431 -22.56 -31.76 -16.62
N ARG A 432 -21.94 -32.63 -17.40
CA ARG A 432 -20.80 -33.45 -16.98
C ARG A 432 -19.51 -32.66 -17.17
N ARG A 433 -18.58 -32.78 -16.22
CA ARG A 433 -17.24 -32.17 -16.35
C ARG A 433 -16.25 -33.17 -16.93
N CYS A 434 -15.29 -32.68 -17.70
CA CYS A 434 -14.12 -33.48 -18.06
C CYS A 434 -13.41 -33.95 -16.78
N SER A 435 -13.21 -35.26 -16.62
CA SER A 435 -12.59 -35.86 -15.43
C SER A 435 -11.13 -35.47 -15.24
N GLN A 436 -10.43 -35.05 -16.31
CA GLN A 436 -9.02 -34.70 -16.26
C GLN A 436 -8.76 -33.22 -15.93
N CYS A 437 -9.26 -32.29 -16.75
CA CYS A 437 -9.03 -30.86 -16.53
C CYS A 437 -10.08 -30.20 -15.63
N THR A 438 -11.29 -30.77 -15.52
CA THR A 438 -12.46 -30.20 -14.81
C THR A 438 -12.95 -28.83 -15.31
N LYS A 439 -12.37 -28.32 -16.39
CA LYS A 439 -12.69 -27.01 -16.99
C LYS A 439 -13.80 -27.08 -18.03
N ARG A 440 -13.87 -28.19 -18.79
CA ARG A 440 -14.86 -28.39 -19.86
C ARG A 440 -16.14 -29.06 -19.35
N TYR A 441 -17.28 -28.65 -19.88
CA TYR A 441 -18.64 -29.09 -19.55
C TYR A 441 -19.33 -29.66 -20.78
N TYR A 442 -20.01 -30.80 -20.62
CA TYR A 442 -20.68 -31.52 -21.70
C TYR A 442 -22.07 -31.94 -21.28
N CYS A 443 -23.05 -31.85 -22.19
CA CYS A 443 -24.40 -32.36 -21.94
C CYS A 443 -24.49 -33.89 -22.00
N SER A 444 -23.52 -34.56 -22.63
CA SER A 444 -23.46 -36.01 -22.76
C SER A 444 -22.03 -36.52 -22.94
N GLU A 445 -21.83 -37.81 -22.70
CA GLU A 445 -20.56 -38.49 -22.97
C GLU A 445 -20.20 -38.46 -24.46
N THR A 446 -21.20 -38.61 -25.35
CA THR A 446 -21.01 -38.46 -26.79
C THR A 446 -20.41 -37.10 -27.15
N CYS A 447 -20.90 -36.01 -26.55
CA CYS A 447 -20.33 -34.68 -26.78
C CYS A 447 -18.89 -34.57 -26.26
N GLN A 448 -18.57 -35.19 -25.13
CA GLN A 448 -17.20 -35.23 -24.61
C GLN A 448 -16.26 -35.99 -25.55
N VAL A 449 -16.67 -37.16 -26.06
CA VAL A 449 -15.86 -37.97 -26.99
C VAL A 449 -15.61 -37.23 -28.31
N LEU A 450 -16.64 -36.58 -28.85
CA LEU A 450 -16.51 -35.75 -30.05
C LEU A 450 -15.57 -34.58 -29.83
N ASP A 451 -15.72 -33.85 -28.71
CA ASP A 451 -14.85 -32.72 -28.39
C ASP A 451 -13.38 -33.16 -28.15
N TRP A 452 -13.20 -34.35 -27.57
CA TRP A 452 -11.91 -34.97 -27.32
C TRP A 452 -11.17 -35.33 -28.61
N ARG A 453 -11.86 -35.93 -29.58
CA ARG A 453 -11.27 -36.43 -30.83
C ARG A 453 -11.20 -35.35 -31.91
N ASP A 454 -12.29 -34.62 -32.13
CA ASP A 454 -12.48 -33.80 -33.32
C ASP A 454 -12.21 -32.30 -33.06
N ASP A 455 -12.56 -31.79 -31.87
CA ASP A 455 -12.42 -30.36 -31.53
C ASP A 455 -11.14 -30.06 -30.71
N GLY A 456 -10.19 -30.99 -30.70
CA GLY A 456 -8.85 -30.76 -30.16
C GLY A 456 -8.76 -30.68 -28.63
N HIS A 457 -9.80 -31.05 -27.87
CA HIS A 457 -9.68 -30.99 -26.40
C HIS A 457 -8.52 -31.85 -25.87
N ARG A 458 -8.24 -33.00 -26.50
CA ARG A 458 -7.13 -33.87 -26.12
C ARG A 458 -5.77 -33.16 -26.07
N THR A 459 -5.49 -32.25 -26.99
CA THR A 459 -4.19 -31.56 -27.07
C THR A 459 -4.03 -30.51 -25.98
N VAL A 460 -5.13 -29.90 -25.56
CA VAL A 460 -5.14 -28.78 -24.61
C VAL A 460 -5.56 -29.19 -23.20
N CYS A 461 -6.09 -30.40 -22.99
CA CYS A 461 -6.59 -30.85 -21.69
C CYS A 461 -5.52 -30.76 -20.60
N LYS A 462 -4.28 -31.17 -20.92
CA LYS A 462 -3.13 -31.07 -20.01
C LYS A 462 -2.80 -29.60 -19.69
N ALA A 463 -2.78 -28.73 -20.69
CA ALA A 463 -2.54 -27.29 -20.49
C ALA A 463 -3.65 -26.66 -19.63
N LEU A 464 -4.93 -27.00 -19.87
CA LEU A 464 -6.07 -26.55 -19.06
C LEU A 464 -6.04 -27.07 -17.61
N LYS A 465 -5.45 -28.24 -17.38
CA LYS A 465 -5.26 -28.81 -16.04
C LYS A 465 -4.12 -28.08 -15.30
N GLN A 466 -3.04 -27.79 -16.01
CA GLN A 466 -1.85 -27.13 -15.47
C GLN A 466 -2.02 -25.62 -15.35
N SER A 467 -2.91 -25.02 -16.14
CA SER A 467 -3.16 -23.61 -16.11
C SER A 467 -3.76 -23.24 -14.75
N LYS A 468 -2.91 -22.67 -13.91
CA LYS A 468 -3.31 -21.75 -12.86
C LYS A 468 -3.81 -20.51 -13.57
N LEU A 469 -4.92 -20.62 -14.29
CA LEU A 469 -5.55 -19.43 -14.83
C LEU A 469 -5.85 -18.55 -13.60
N ASP A 470 -5.15 -17.40 -13.51
CA ASP A 470 -5.09 -16.45 -12.39
C ASP A 470 -6.43 -15.75 -12.12
N PHE A 471 -7.54 -16.48 -12.21
CA PHE A 471 -8.87 -15.94 -11.99
C PHE A 471 -9.30 -15.99 -10.51
N GLY A 472 -8.37 -16.22 -9.59
CA GLY A 472 -8.68 -16.34 -8.17
C GLY A 472 -9.56 -17.56 -7.84
N SER A 473 -10.39 -17.42 -6.81
CA SER A 473 -11.27 -18.49 -6.33
C SER A 473 -12.38 -18.81 -7.34
N PRO A 474 -13.02 -20.00 -7.27
CA PRO A 474 -14.22 -20.29 -8.06
C PRO A 474 -15.33 -19.25 -7.91
N THR A 475 -15.47 -18.65 -6.72
CA THR A 475 -16.45 -17.59 -6.43
C THR A 475 -16.11 -16.31 -7.19
N GLU A 476 -14.85 -15.87 -7.16
CA GLU A 476 -14.40 -14.68 -7.91
C GLU A 476 -14.61 -14.83 -9.41
N ARG A 477 -14.28 -16.01 -9.97
CA ARG A 477 -14.58 -16.35 -11.37
C ARG A 477 -16.06 -16.27 -11.72
N GLY A 478 -16.89 -16.85 -10.85
CA GLY A 478 -18.33 -16.82 -11.03
C GLY A 478 -18.81 -15.37 -11.08
N PHE A 479 -18.49 -14.60 -10.06
CA PHE A 479 -18.95 -13.23 -9.97
C PHE A 479 -18.48 -12.34 -11.13
N MET A 480 -17.20 -12.42 -11.55
CA MET A 480 -16.72 -11.70 -12.74
C MET A 480 -17.53 -12.03 -13.99
N ARG A 481 -17.91 -13.29 -14.17
CA ARG A 481 -18.78 -13.72 -15.27
C ARG A 481 -20.19 -13.13 -15.14
N ALA A 482 -20.77 -13.09 -13.94
CA ALA A 482 -22.08 -12.47 -13.70
C ALA A 482 -22.05 -10.96 -14.02
N VAL A 483 -20.98 -10.27 -13.64
CA VAL A 483 -20.73 -8.86 -13.98
C VAL A 483 -20.67 -8.67 -15.50
N LEU A 484 -19.86 -9.49 -16.17
CA LEU A 484 -19.69 -9.40 -17.62
C LEU A 484 -20.99 -9.72 -18.38
N ASP A 485 -21.77 -10.71 -17.91
CA ASP A 485 -23.07 -11.07 -18.49
C ASP A 485 -24.10 -9.95 -18.33
N SER A 486 -24.15 -9.30 -17.17
CA SER A 486 -24.99 -8.12 -16.91
C SER A 486 -24.60 -6.96 -17.83
N ASP A 487 -23.30 -6.65 -17.94
CA ASP A 487 -22.81 -5.57 -18.78
C ASP A 487 -23.03 -5.86 -20.27
N PHE A 488 -22.86 -7.12 -20.70
CA PHE A 488 -23.19 -7.55 -22.05
C PHE A 488 -24.67 -7.35 -22.34
N LYS A 489 -25.58 -7.83 -21.49
CA LYS A 489 -27.03 -7.65 -21.68
C LYS A 489 -27.41 -6.18 -21.83
N ARG A 490 -26.83 -5.31 -21.00
CA ARG A 490 -27.06 -3.85 -21.06
C ARG A 490 -26.49 -3.22 -22.32
N SER A 491 -25.31 -3.65 -22.77
CA SER A 491 -24.58 -3.01 -23.87
C SER A 491 -24.70 -3.71 -25.23
N ARG A 492 -25.41 -4.84 -25.32
CA ARG A 492 -25.42 -5.75 -26.48
C ARG A 492 -25.68 -5.04 -27.81
N ALA A 493 -26.66 -4.14 -27.89
CA ALA A 493 -27.00 -3.45 -29.13
C ALA A 493 -25.85 -2.56 -29.61
N LYS A 494 -25.25 -1.80 -28.68
CA LYS A 494 -24.09 -0.94 -28.97
C LYS A 494 -22.84 -1.76 -29.31
N LEU A 495 -22.65 -2.91 -28.67
CA LEU A 495 -21.57 -3.84 -29.00
C LEU A 495 -21.74 -4.42 -30.41
N PHE A 496 -22.93 -4.93 -30.74
CA PHE A 496 -23.24 -5.49 -32.05
C PHE A 496 -23.12 -4.46 -33.17
N ARG A 497 -23.54 -3.21 -32.93
CA ARG A 497 -23.25 -2.12 -33.85
C ARG A 497 -21.74 -1.96 -34.09
N ARG A 498 -20.91 -1.98 -33.05
CA ARG A 498 -19.45 -1.91 -33.20
C ARG A 498 -18.89 -3.13 -33.94
N GLN A 499 -19.45 -4.32 -33.73
CA GLN A 499 -19.06 -5.52 -34.47
C GLN A 499 -19.41 -5.40 -35.96
N VAL A 500 -20.61 -4.92 -36.31
CA VAL A 500 -21.01 -4.67 -37.71
C VAL A 500 -20.06 -3.68 -38.38
N MET A 501 -19.75 -2.56 -37.70
CA MET A 501 -18.80 -1.57 -38.20
C MET A 501 -17.42 -2.19 -38.45
N HIS A 502 -16.93 -2.99 -37.50
CA HIS A 502 -15.64 -3.65 -37.63
C HIS A 502 -15.62 -4.67 -38.77
N MET A 503 -16.68 -5.47 -38.93
CA MET A 503 -16.84 -6.41 -40.04
C MET A 503 -16.95 -5.70 -41.39
N TYR A 504 -17.57 -4.52 -41.45
CA TYR A 504 -17.65 -3.72 -42.66
C TYR A 504 -16.26 -3.21 -43.08
N GLU A 505 -15.48 -2.70 -42.12
CA GLU A 505 -14.12 -2.21 -42.36
C GLU A 505 -13.12 -3.35 -42.63
N ASN A 506 -13.36 -4.54 -42.08
CA ASN A 506 -12.43 -5.67 -42.11
C ASN A 506 -13.17 -7.01 -42.38
N PRO A 507 -13.77 -7.19 -43.57
CA PRO A 507 -14.73 -8.27 -43.86
C PRO A 507 -14.17 -9.69 -43.72
N ASP A 508 -12.87 -9.87 -43.96
CA ASP A 508 -12.20 -11.15 -43.91
C ASP A 508 -11.45 -11.40 -42.59
N THR A 509 -11.56 -10.47 -41.64
CA THR A 509 -10.87 -10.59 -40.36
C THR A 509 -11.77 -11.11 -39.27
N GLU A 510 -11.19 -11.95 -38.42
CA GLU A 510 -11.82 -12.36 -37.17
C GLU A 510 -11.60 -11.29 -36.11
N PHE A 511 -12.54 -11.17 -35.19
CA PHE A 511 -12.48 -10.20 -34.12
C PHE A 511 -12.76 -10.82 -32.75
N PHE A 512 -12.45 -10.05 -31.71
CA PHE A 512 -12.84 -10.31 -30.33
C PHE A 512 -13.34 -9.01 -29.71
N CYS A 513 -14.12 -9.15 -28.64
CA CYS A 513 -14.61 -8.02 -27.87
C CYS A 513 -13.73 -7.83 -26.63
N VAL A 514 -13.44 -6.57 -26.27
CA VAL A 514 -12.75 -6.23 -25.03
C VAL A 514 -13.70 -5.43 -24.17
N TYR A 515 -13.75 -5.73 -22.89
CA TYR A 515 -14.37 -4.95 -21.83
C TYR A 515 -13.25 -4.41 -20.95
N ASP A 516 -13.08 -3.11 -20.95
CA ASP A 516 -12.04 -2.44 -20.19
C ASP A 516 -12.61 -1.89 -18.88
N PHE A 517 -12.38 -2.64 -17.81
CA PHE A 517 -12.76 -2.27 -16.46
C PHE A 517 -11.69 -1.39 -15.78
N LYS A 518 -10.57 -1.07 -16.46
CA LYS A 518 -9.59 -0.10 -15.96
C LYS A 518 -10.08 1.36 -16.09
N VAL A 519 -11.04 1.61 -16.98
CA VAL A 519 -11.62 2.93 -17.24
C VAL A 519 -13.02 3.03 -16.62
N ILE A 520 -13.41 4.22 -16.15
CA ILE A 520 -14.74 4.49 -15.58
C ILE A 520 -15.36 5.68 -16.30
N PRO A 521 -16.58 5.55 -16.85
CA PRO A 521 -17.33 4.29 -17.03
C PRO A 521 -16.54 3.26 -17.85
N HIS A 522 -16.75 1.97 -17.58
CA HIS A 522 -16.05 0.91 -18.31
C HIS A 522 -16.36 1.01 -19.80
N SER A 523 -15.32 0.82 -20.61
CA SER A 523 -15.44 0.90 -22.06
C SER A 523 -15.45 -0.51 -22.66
N PHE A 524 -15.88 -0.63 -23.91
CA PHE A 524 -15.75 -1.88 -24.64
C PHE A 524 -15.38 -1.61 -26.09
N GLY A 525 -14.61 -2.51 -26.70
CA GLY A 525 -14.14 -2.36 -28.07
C GLY A 525 -14.21 -3.66 -28.85
N VAL A 526 -14.06 -3.55 -30.17
CA VAL A 526 -13.98 -4.69 -31.10
C VAL A 526 -12.64 -4.59 -31.82
N TYR A 527 -11.87 -5.68 -31.80
CA TYR A 527 -10.48 -5.70 -32.25
C TYR A 527 -10.22 -6.92 -33.11
N THR A 528 -9.30 -6.79 -34.08
CA THR A 528 -8.90 -7.88 -34.97
C THR A 528 -8.02 -8.91 -34.27
N LEU A 529 -8.36 -10.19 -34.40
CA LEU A 529 -7.72 -11.31 -33.71
C LEU A 529 -6.25 -11.53 -34.12
N GLY A 530 -5.90 -11.23 -35.38
CA GLY A 530 -4.55 -11.44 -35.92
C GLY A 530 -3.45 -10.59 -35.28
N LYS A 531 -3.80 -9.59 -34.45
CA LYS A 531 -2.85 -8.69 -33.79
C LYS A 531 -2.42 -9.16 -32.39
N LEU A 532 -2.98 -10.24 -31.87
CA LEU A 532 -2.64 -10.74 -30.54
C LEU A 532 -1.49 -11.76 -30.60
N PRO A 533 -0.37 -11.53 -29.88
CA PRO A 533 0.68 -12.53 -29.73
C PRO A 533 0.13 -13.71 -28.92
N CYS A 534 -0.13 -14.83 -29.59
CA CYS A 534 -0.64 -16.04 -28.95
C CYS A 534 0.46 -17.10 -28.85
N THR A 535 1.21 -17.11 -27.75
CA THR A 535 2.07 -18.24 -27.38
C THR A 535 1.40 -19.21 -26.40
N ASP A 536 0.28 -18.82 -25.78
CA ASP A 536 -0.46 -19.67 -24.84
C ASP A 536 -1.31 -20.73 -25.58
N PRO A 537 -1.08 -22.04 -25.35
CA PRO A 537 -1.87 -23.10 -25.98
C PRO A 537 -3.36 -23.06 -25.61
N VAL A 538 -3.72 -22.53 -24.44
CA VAL A 538 -5.12 -22.35 -24.02
C VAL A 538 -5.79 -21.25 -24.84
N TRP A 539 -5.09 -20.14 -25.11
CA TRP A 539 -5.59 -19.10 -26.00
C TRP A 539 -5.79 -19.63 -27.42
N ALA A 540 -4.78 -20.33 -27.96
CA ALA A 540 -4.82 -20.90 -29.30
C ALA A 540 -6.05 -21.83 -29.47
N ASP A 541 -6.39 -22.61 -28.44
CA ASP A 541 -7.61 -23.43 -28.42
C ASP A 541 -8.89 -22.60 -28.46
N PHE A 542 -8.99 -21.53 -27.66
CA PHE A 542 -10.17 -20.66 -27.68
C PHE A 542 -10.38 -20.00 -29.04
N VAL A 543 -9.30 -19.52 -29.67
CA VAL A 543 -9.32 -19.00 -31.05
C VAL A 543 -9.79 -20.07 -32.02
N ALA A 544 -9.14 -21.23 -32.01
CA ALA A 544 -9.48 -22.30 -32.94
C ALA A 544 -10.93 -22.78 -32.76
N ARG A 545 -11.47 -22.78 -31.54
CA ARG A 545 -12.87 -23.10 -31.25
C ARG A 545 -13.83 -22.05 -31.77
N ALA A 546 -13.55 -20.76 -31.54
CA ALA A 546 -14.37 -19.67 -32.07
C ALA A 546 -14.44 -19.69 -33.61
N ARG A 547 -13.34 -20.04 -34.28
CA ARG A 547 -13.32 -20.27 -35.74
C ARG A 547 -14.26 -21.40 -36.16
N ARG A 548 -14.13 -22.56 -35.50
CA ARG A 548 -14.92 -23.76 -35.82
C ARG A 548 -16.39 -23.64 -35.44
N SER A 549 -16.75 -22.73 -34.54
CA SER A 549 -18.13 -22.61 -34.04
C SER A 549 -19.12 -22.05 -35.07
N GLY A 550 -18.62 -21.43 -36.14
CA GLY A 550 -19.44 -20.78 -37.17
C GLY A 550 -20.29 -19.63 -36.62
N GLY A 551 -19.78 -18.88 -35.63
CA GLY A 551 -20.52 -17.79 -34.97
C GLY A 551 -21.26 -18.16 -33.68
N ARG A 552 -21.26 -19.44 -33.25
CA ARG A 552 -21.82 -19.83 -31.93
C ARG A 552 -20.94 -19.49 -30.72
N MET A 553 -19.70 -19.06 -30.97
CA MET A 553 -18.75 -18.68 -29.94
C MET A 553 -18.02 -17.41 -30.35
N GLU A 554 -18.04 -16.43 -29.45
CA GLU A 554 -17.29 -15.18 -29.57
C GLU A 554 -16.29 -15.09 -28.42
N ILE A 555 -15.13 -14.48 -28.66
CA ILE A 555 -14.12 -14.28 -27.63
C ILE A 555 -14.33 -12.91 -27.01
N HIS A 556 -14.57 -12.90 -25.70
CA HIS A 556 -14.60 -11.66 -24.92
C HIS A 556 -13.39 -11.63 -23.99
N LEU A 557 -12.73 -10.49 -23.92
CA LEU A 557 -11.66 -10.20 -23.00
C LEU A 557 -12.11 -9.19 -21.98
N MET A 558 -11.76 -9.45 -20.74
CA MET A 558 -11.98 -8.55 -19.63
C MET A 558 -10.62 -8.03 -19.19
N ASN A 559 -10.34 -6.76 -19.45
CA ASN A 559 -9.17 -6.09 -18.89
C ASN A 559 -9.52 -5.69 -17.45
N VAL A 560 -8.84 -6.33 -16.50
CA VAL A 560 -9.02 -6.07 -15.07
C VAL A 560 -7.89 -5.19 -14.55
N PRO A 561 -8.14 -4.34 -13.55
CA PRO A 561 -7.07 -3.68 -12.80
C PRO A 561 -6.25 -4.76 -12.08
N ASP A 562 -5.00 -4.95 -12.49
CA ASP A 562 -4.09 -5.94 -11.88
C ASP A 562 -2.90 -5.27 -11.19
N GLY A 563 -2.94 -3.94 -11.03
CA GLY A 563 -1.88 -3.15 -10.43
C GLY A 563 -0.68 -2.89 -11.37
N THR A 564 -0.67 -3.46 -12.58
CA THR A 564 0.39 -3.18 -13.56
C THR A 564 -0.03 -2.05 -14.48
N VAL A 565 0.58 -0.87 -14.26
CA VAL A 565 0.34 0.35 -15.03
C VAL A 565 1.05 0.25 -16.39
N ASP A 566 0.29 0.46 -17.47
CA ASP A 566 0.71 0.99 -18.78
C ASP A 566 1.78 0.28 -19.63
N LYS A 567 1.54 -0.98 -20.02
CA LYS A 567 2.11 -1.52 -21.27
C LYS A 567 1.05 -2.09 -22.23
N VAL A 568 -0.04 -1.38 -22.46
CA VAL A 568 -1.06 -1.80 -23.45
C VAL A 568 -0.79 -1.22 -24.84
N ALA A 569 0.01 -0.14 -24.94
CA ALA A 569 0.23 0.56 -26.21
C ALA A 569 1.01 -0.24 -27.26
N ASP A 570 1.79 -1.26 -26.86
CA ASP A 570 2.60 -2.09 -27.76
C ASP A 570 2.00 -3.48 -28.03
N GLY A 571 0.78 -3.76 -27.55
CA GLY A 571 0.16 -5.08 -27.69
C GLY A 571 0.78 -6.17 -26.81
N SER A 572 1.69 -5.83 -25.89
CA SER A 572 2.35 -6.77 -25.00
C SER A 572 1.78 -6.72 -23.57
N SER A 573 1.07 -7.77 -23.18
CA SER A 573 0.95 -8.24 -21.78
C SER A 573 0.01 -7.53 -20.78
N GLY A 574 -1.06 -6.86 -21.22
CA GLY A 574 -2.22 -6.74 -20.32
C GLY A 574 -2.78 -8.13 -20.02
N ARG A 575 -2.91 -8.54 -18.74
CA ARG A 575 -3.52 -9.84 -18.36
C ARG A 575 -5.04 -9.81 -18.57
N GLY A 576 -5.45 -9.71 -19.83
CA GLY A 576 -6.84 -9.84 -20.24
C GLY A 576 -7.37 -11.23 -19.87
N LYS A 577 -8.52 -11.25 -19.19
CA LYS A 577 -9.20 -12.47 -18.78
C LYS A 577 -10.15 -12.92 -19.89
N ILE A 578 -10.00 -14.15 -20.37
CA ILE A 578 -10.83 -14.69 -21.46
C ILE A 578 -12.15 -15.22 -20.93
N PHE A 579 -13.24 -14.76 -21.53
CA PHE A 579 -14.58 -15.24 -21.31
C PHE A 579 -15.23 -15.56 -22.66
N PRO A 580 -15.35 -16.84 -23.05
CA PRO A 580 -16.05 -17.17 -24.28
C PRO A 580 -17.55 -16.87 -24.15
N LEU A 581 -18.08 -16.01 -24.99
CA LEU A 581 -19.52 -15.84 -25.15
C LEU A 581 -20.05 -16.97 -26.05
N ARG A 582 -21.09 -17.66 -25.61
CA ARG A 582 -21.72 -18.74 -26.39
C ARG A 582 -23.17 -18.40 -26.67
N SER A 583 -23.58 -18.76 -27.87
CA SER A 583 -24.94 -18.64 -28.36
C SER A 583 -25.44 -20.03 -28.71
N SER A 584 -26.72 -20.31 -28.47
CA SER A 584 -27.27 -21.60 -28.87
C SER A 584 -27.36 -21.72 -30.40
N ARG A 585 -27.46 -20.58 -31.09
CA ARG A 585 -27.58 -20.47 -32.55
C ARG A 585 -26.48 -19.58 -33.14
N ALA A 586 -26.15 -19.82 -34.40
CA ALA A 586 -25.18 -19.01 -35.16
C ALA A 586 -25.79 -17.78 -35.83
N ASP A 587 -27.11 -17.63 -35.76
CA ASP A 587 -27.89 -16.68 -36.55
C ASP A 587 -27.62 -15.22 -36.18
N ILE A 588 -27.27 -14.93 -34.93
CA ILE A 588 -26.83 -13.59 -34.53
C ILE A 588 -25.60 -13.19 -35.34
N HIS A 589 -24.51 -13.96 -35.27
CA HIS A 589 -23.26 -13.63 -35.98
C HIS A 589 -23.45 -13.61 -37.50
N VAL A 590 -24.22 -14.55 -38.06
CA VAL A 590 -24.58 -14.57 -39.48
C VAL A 590 -25.37 -13.32 -39.86
N GLY A 591 -26.32 -12.91 -39.01
CA GLY A 591 -27.12 -11.70 -39.18
C GLY A 591 -26.26 -10.44 -39.16
N LEU A 592 -25.35 -10.30 -38.21
CA LEU A 592 -24.42 -9.17 -38.13
C LEU A 592 -23.53 -9.07 -39.38
N ARG A 593 -22.99 -10.20 -39.86
CA ARG A 593 -22.24 -10.24 -41.13
C ARG A 593 -23.09 -9.84 -42.33
N ALA A 594 -24.35 -10.26 -42.36
CA ALA A 594 -25.27 -9.90 -43.43
C ALA A 594 -25.59 -8.40 -43.43
N ILE A 595 -25.75 -7.78 -42.24
CA ILE A 595 -25.90 -6.33 -42.10
C ILE A 595 -24.65 -5.63 -42.65
N ALA A 596 -23.45 -6.04 -42.20
CA ALA A 596 -22.19 -5.44 -42.65
C ALA A 596 -22.00 -5.49 -44.17
N LYS A 597 -22.35 -6.62 -44.81
CA LYS A 597 -22.26 -6.80 -46.28
C LYS A 597 -23.24 -5.95 -47.09
N ARG A 598 -24.37 -5.53 -46.51
CA ARG A 598 -25.35 -4.65 -47.17
C ARG A 598 -24.95 -3.19 -47.15
N LEU A 599 -23.99 -2.80 -46.31
CA LEU A 599 -23.53 -1.42 -46.24
C LEU A 599 -22.74 -1.07 -47.51
N PRO A 600 -22.94 0.14 -48.08
CA PRO A 600 -22.27 0.55 -49.31
C PRO A 600 -20.76 0.65 -49.08
N PRO A 601 -19.89 0.04 -49.92
CA PRO A 601 -18.44 0.07 -49.72
C PRO A 601 -17.87 1.47 -49.89
N GLY A 602 -16.81 1.80 -49.14
CA GLY A 602 -15.99 3.00 -49.35
C GLY A 602 -16.60 4.33 -48.86
N VAL A 603 -17.70 4.31 -48.11
CA VAL A 603 -18.32 5.51 -47.54
C VAL A 603 -17.91 5.62 -46.08
N ALA A 604 -17.31 6.75 -45.69
CA ALA A 604 -17.03 7.03 -44.29
C ALA A 604 -18.33 6.97 -43.47
N PRO A 605 -18.33 6.45 -42.23
CA PRO A 605 -19.56 6.23 -41.47
C PRO A 605 -20.32 7.53 -41.20
N VAL A 606 -21.31 7.85 -42.06
CA VAL A 606 -22.20 8.99 -41.87
C VAL A 606 -23.26 8.62 -40.82
N GLU A 607 -23.78 9.61 -40.09
CA GLU A 607 -24.86 9.47 -39.10
C GLU A 607 -26.03 8.61 -39.61
N LYS A 608 -26.40 8.77 -40.89
CA LYS A 608 -27.44 7.97 -41.56
C LYS A 608 -27.14 6.46 -41.54
N MET A 609 -25.88 6.08 -41.76
CA MET A 609 -25.46 4.67 -41.74
C MET A 609 -25.49 4.11 -40.32
N GLN A 610 -25.07 4.89 -39.32
CA GLN A 610 -25.15 4.47 -37.92
C GLN A 610 -26.60 4.20 -37.49
N LYS A 611 -27.53 5.09 -37.89
CA LYS A 611 -28.97 4.91 -37.64
C LYS A 611 -29.51 3.64 -38.31
N GLN A 612 -29.15 3.38 -39.57
CA GLN A 612 -29.54 2.15 -40.26
C GLN A 612 -29.03 0.90 -39.53
N ILE A 613 -27.75 0.89 -39.10
CA ILE A 613 -27.19 -0.24 -38.35
C ILE A 613 -27.92 -0.42 -37.02
N ASP A 614 -28.22 0.66 -36.30
CA ASP A 614 -28.96 0.59 -35.03
C ASP A 614 -30.37 0.00 -35.22
N GLU A 615 -31.07 0.37 -36.29
CA GLU A 615 -32.38 -0.19 -36.65
C GLU A 615 -32.28 -1.69 -37.02
N GLU A 616 -31.33 -2.08 -37.86
CA GLU A 616 -31.15 -3.47 -38.30
C GLU A 616 -30.67 -4.39 -37.15
N VAL A 617 -29.75 -3.93 -36.30
CA VAL A 617 -29.31 -4.65 -35.10
C VAL A 617 -30.46 -4.82 -34.12
N SER A 618 -31.28 -3.78 -33.92
CA SER A 618 -32.47 -3.86 -33.07
C SER A 618 -33.48 -4.87 -33.61
N ALA A 619 -33.71 -4.90 -34.92
CA ALA A 619 -34.57 -5.89 -35.56
C ALA A 619 -34.02 -7.32 -35.40
N LEU A 620 -32.70 -7.51 -35.60
CA LEU A 620 -32.03 -8.79 -35.40
C LEU A 620 -32.19 -9.30 -33.96
N LEU A 621 -31.96 -8.43 -32.97
CA LEU A 621 -32.10 -8.75 -31.54
C LEU A 621 -33.54 -9.09 -31.13
N LYS A 622 -34.54 -8.51 -31.81
CA LYS A 622 -35.96 -8.86 -31.60
C LYS A 622 -36.32 -10.21 -32.23
N ALA A 623 -35.77 -10.51 -33.40
CA ALA A 623 -36.01 -11.77 -34.10
C ALA A 623 -35.30 -12.95 -33.43
N THR A 624 -34.15 -12.70 -32.83
CA THR A 624 -33.35 -13.69 -32.10
C THR A 624 -33.75 -13.70 -30.63
N GLN A 625 -34.73 -14.53 -30.27
CA GLN A 625 -34.99 -14.89 -28.86
C GLN A 625 -33.89 -15.83 -28.29
N ASP A 626 -32.65 -15.69 -28.76
CA ASP A 626 -31.58 -16.62 -28.42
C ASP A 626 -31.11 -16.41 -26.97
N VAL A 627 -30.78 -17.51 -26.31
CA VAL A 627 -30.10 -17.52 -25.02
C VAL A 627 -28.61 -17.33 -25.31
N VAL A 628 -28.15 -16.09 -25.14
CA VAL A 628 -26.75 -15.72 -25.24
C VAL A 628 -26.17 -15.67 -23.83
N GLN A 629 -25.10 -16.42 -23.57
CA GLN A 629 -24.49 -16.47 -22.25
C GLN A 629 -22.97 -16.40 -22.32
N ILE A 630 -22.37 -15.59 -21.46
CA ILE A 630 -20.93 -15.55 -21.29
C ILE A 630 -20.49 -16.76 -20.46
N HIS A 631 -19.38 -17.41 -20.79
CA HIS A 631 -18.81 -18.56 -20.09
C HIS A 631 -17.42 -18.25 -19.52
N CYS A 632 -17.00 -18.98 -18.49
CA CYS A 632 -15.66 -18.90 -17.92
C CYS A 632 -14.85 -20.14 -18.36
N ALA A 633 -13.58 -19.91 -18.70
CA ALA A 633 -12.60 -20.89 -19.15
C ALA A 633 -12.14 -21.87 -18.05
#